data_AF-A0A916UFD1-F1
#
_entry.id   AF-A0A916UFD1-F1
#
_cell.length_a   1.000
_cell.length_b   1.000
_cell.length_c   1.000
_cell.angle_alpha   90.00
_cell.angle_beta   90.00
_cell.angle_gamma   90.00
#
_symmetry.space_group_name_H-M   'P 1'
#
loop_
_entity.id
_entity.type
_entity.pdbx_description
1 polymer ?
#
loop_
_entity_poly.entity_id
_entity_poly.type
_entity_poly.pdbx_seq_one_letter_code
_entity_poly.pdbx_strand_id
1 'polypeptide(L)'
;MKKSILAIALIAAIAVPAVSYTANAASKETKPAAKPAASSASAAASTASSASASSSATTANAVGPSGRPADWRVLNTDNNTEMSVDAASIRQIGSMREVWAMWNFKEARENKGDPTFPALKSYQDMYIVNCEEKTMRLSREIIYAGNYGTGDKRDHSDALTNMSYEKPVLDSVAEAMVQEVCKFKIQRR
;
A
#
# COMPACT_ATOMS: atom_id res chain seq x y z
N MET A 1 68.16 9.11 13.97
CA MET A 1 68.25 8.56 12.60
C MET A 1 66.91 7.92 12.25
N LYS A 2 66.12 8.56 11.39
CA LYS A 2 64.76 8.15 11.00
C LYS A 2 64.86 7.13 9.87
N LYS A 3 64.24 5.96 9.99
CA LYS A 3 64.02 5.03 8.87
C LYS A 3 62.53 5.02 8.53
N SER A 4 62.21 5.69 7.42
CA SER A 4 60.91 5.59 6.75
C SER A 4 60.86 4.29 5.96
N ILE A 5 59.82 3.47 6.16
CA ILE A 5 59.49 2.35 5.29
C ILE A 5 58.21 2.73 4.55
N LEU A 6 58.36 2.95 3.24
CA LEU A 6 57.29 3.25 2.31
C LEU A 6 56.73 1.91 1.80
N ALA A 7 55.49 1.57 2.16
CA ALA A 7 54.80 0.41 1.63
C ALA A 7 53.99 0.84 0.40
N ILE A 8 54.39 0.35 -0.77
CA ILE A 8 53.68 0.51 -2.04
C ILE A 8 52.64 -0.62 -2.11
N ALA A 9 51.36 -0.28 -1.98
CA ALA A 9 50.26 -1.21 -2.23
C ALA A 9 49.89 -1.18 -3.72
N LEU A 10 50.15 -2.29 -4.39
CA LEU A 10 49.81 -2.58 -5.78
C LEU A 10 48.30 -2.86 -5.87
N ILE A 11 47.53 -1.98 -6.50
CA ILE A 11 46.11 -2.22 -6.80
C ILE A 11 46.03 -2.88 -8.17
N ALA A 12 45.76 -4.19 -8.19
CA ALA A 12 45.39 -4.91 -9.41
C ALA A 12 43.92 -4.64 -9.73
N ALA A 13 43.65 -3.94 -10.83
CA ALA A 13 42.32 -3.76 -11.37
C ALA A 13 41.84 -5.08 -12.01
N ILE A 14 40.81 -5.70 -11.41
CA ILE A 14 40.10 -6.83 -12.01
C ILE A 14 39.01 -6.25 -12.91
N ALA A 15 39.19 -6.39 -14.22
CA ALA A 15 38.16 -6.08 -15.21
C ALA A 15 37.07 -7.16 -15.17
N VAL A 16 35.83 -6.74 -14.90
CA VAL A 16 34.64 -7.60 -15.02
C VAL A 16 34.11 -7.46 -16.45
N PRO A 17 33.92 -8.56 -17.21
CA PRO A 17 33.34 -8.48 -18.54
C PRO A 17 31.83 -8.15 -18.46
N ALA A 18 31.42 -7.21 -19.30
CA ALA A 18 30.03 -6.83 -19.49
C ALA A 18 29.21 -8.01 -20.05
N VAL A 19 28.14 -8.37 -19.34
CA VAL A 19 27.13 -9.33 -19.83
C VAL A 19 26.14 -8.55 -20.70
N SER A 20 26.18 -8.80 -22.01
CA SER A 20 25.19 -8.29 -22.96
C SER A 20 23.90 -9.12 -22.85
N TYR A 21 22.81 -8.50 -22.44
CA TYR A 21 21.47 -9.07 -22.56
C TYR A 21 20.97 -8.94 -24.00
N THR A 22 20.86 -10.06 -24.71
CA THR A 22 20.09 -10.14 -25.94
C THR A 22 18.60 -10.21 -25.60
N ALA A 23 17.87 -9.13 -25.89
CA ALA A 23 16.41 -9.16 -25.92
C ALA A 23 15.98 -10.04 -27.09
N ASN A 24 15.20 -11.08 -26.81
CA ASN A 24 14.70 -11.98 -27.83
C ASN A 24 13.16 -12.06 -27.80
N ALA A 25 12.62 -12.01 -29.02
CA ALA A 25 11.31 -12.44 -29.46
C ALA A 25 10.07 -11.68 -28.96
N ALA A 26 9.63 -10.78 -29.82
CA ALA A 26 8.23 -10.47 -30.03
C ALA A 26 7.44 -11.74 -30.44
N SER A 27 6.35 -12.02 -29.73
CA SER A 27 5.24 -12.83 -30.23
C SER A 27 4.00 -11.94 -30.33
N LYS A 28 3.68 -11.56 -31.57
CA LYS A 28 2.36 -11.04 -31.95
C LYS A 28 1.39 -12.21 -31.97
N GLU A 29 0.52 -12.31 -30.97
CA GLU A 29 -0.73 -13.06 -31.10
C GLU A 29 -1.88 -12.10 -31.34
N THR A 30 -2.39 -12.17 -32.57
CA THR A 30 -3.66 -11.61 -33.02
C THR A 30 -4.81 -12.46 -32.49
N LYS A 31 -5.77 -11.87 -31.79
CA LYS A 31 -7.08 -12.47 -31.48
C LYS A 31 -8.21 -11.54 -31.96
N PRO A 32 -9.31 -12.07 -32.52
CA PRO A 32 -10.12 -11.36 -33.51
C PRO A 32 -11.23 -10.48 -32.93
N ALA A 33 -11.71 -9.61 -33.82
CA ALA A 33 -12.78 -8.65 -33.67
C ALA A 33 -14.06 -9.22 -33.04
N ALA A 34 -14.54 -8.55 -32.00
CA ALA A 34 -15.92 -8.61 -31.56
C ALA A 34 -16.61 -7.29 -31.96
N LYS A 35 -17.62 -7.45 -32.82
CA LYS A 35 -18.54 -6.44 -33.34
C LYS A 35 -19.34 -5.79 -32.20
N PRO A 36 -19.51 -4.45 -32.17
CA PRO A 36 -20.45 -3.80 -31.26
C PRO A 36 -21.88 -3.92 -31.80
N ALA A 37 -22.78 -4.46 -30.99
CA ALA A 37 -24.22 -4.32 -31.18
C ALA A 37 -24.73 -3.17 -30.30
N ALA A 38 -25.51 -2.29 -30.94
CA ALA A 38 -26.04 -1.05 -30.41
C ALA A 38 -27.17 -1.24 -29.39
N SER A 39 -27.31 -0.30 -28.45
CA SER A 39 -28.59 0.31 -28.07
C SER A 39 -28.29 1.59 -27.26
N SER A 40 -28.50 2.77 -27.83
CA SER A 40 -29.62 3.68 -27.53
C SER A 40 -29.64 4.24 -26.10
N ALA A 41 -29.32 5.52 -25.94
CA ALA A 41 -30.26 6.55 -25.49
C ALA A 41 -29.50 7.86 -25.22
N SER A 42 -30.01 8.94 -25.78
CA SER A 42 -29.50 10.30 -25.65
C SER A 42 -30.01 10.97 -24.38
N ALA A 43 -29.11 11.76 -23.78
CA ALA A 43 -29.32 12.99 -23.03
C ALA A 43 -30.73 13.32 -22.48
N ALA A 44 -30.80 13.44 -21.15
CA ALA A 44 -31.57 14.48 -20.49
C ALA A 44 -30.72 15.09 -19.37
N ALA A 45 -30.49 16.39 -19.48
CA ALA A 45 -29.84 17.21 -18.46
C ALA A 45 -30.78 17.44 -17.28
N SER A 46 -30.22 17.45 -16.07
CA SER A 46 -30.84 18.18 -14.95
C SER A 46 -29.76 18.71 -14.01
N THR A 47 -29.74 20.04 -13.95
CA THR A 47 -29.11 20.95 -13.01
C THR A 47 -29.62 20.74 -11.57
N ALA A 48 -28.71 20.75 -10.58
CA ALA A 48 -28.88 21.30 -9.22
C ALA A 48 -27.63 20.96 -8.39
N SER A 49 -26.80 21.94 -8.08
CA SER A 49 -26.79 22.69 -6.81
C SER A 49 -26.06 21.98 -5.66
N SER A 50 -24.88 22.52 -5.38
CA SER A 50 -24.22 22.67 -4.08
C SER A 50 -25.00 22.22 -2.84
N ALA A 51 -24.43 21.25 -2.13
CA ALA A 51 -24.47 21.21 -0.68
C ALA A 51 -23.12 20.73 -0.16
N SER A 52 -22.36 21.69 0.38
CA SER A 52 -21.35 21.44 1.39
C SER A 52 -22.01 20.64 2.53
N ALA A 53 -21.63 19.37 2.64
CA ALA A 53 -21.89 18.57 3.82
C ALA A 53 -20.53 18.11 4.34
N SER A 54 -19.92 18.95 5.18
CA SER A 54 -18.98 18.49 6.20
C SER A 54 -19.70 17.45 7.04
N SER A 55 -19.58 16.19 6.65
CA SER A 55 -20.02 15.06 7.43
C SER A 55 -18.86 14.69 8.34
N SER A 56 -18.77 15.42 9.44
CA SER A 56 -18.15 14.91 10.66
C SER A 56 -18.92 13.65 11.04
N ALA A 57 -18.51 12.51 10.48
CA ALA A 57 -18.98 11.21 10.91
C ALA A 57 -18.53 11.05 12.36
N THR A 58 -19.48 11.22 13.27
CA THR A 58 -19.38 10.89 14.67
C THR A 58 -18.75 9.51 14.78
N THR A 59 -17.53 9.50 15.29
CA THR A 59 -16.68 8.34 15.47
C THR A 59 -17.42 7.37 16.39
N ALA A 60 -18.08 6.37 15.81
CA ALA A 60 -18.35 5.16 16.54
C ALA A 60 -17.00 4.69 17.07
N ASN A 61 -16.90 4.47 18.38
CA ASN A 61 -15.80 3.77 19.04
C ASN A 61 -15.70 2.34 18.47
N ALA A 62 -15.31 2.21 17.21
CA ALA A 62 -14.84 0.98 16.65
C ALA A 62 -13.51 0.72 17.35
N VAL A 63 -13.51 -0.28 18.22
CA VAL A 63 -12.27 -0.86 18.73
C VAL A 63 -11.46 -1.24 17.49
N GLY A 64 -10.32 -0.58 17.31
CA GLY A 64 -9.42 -0.86 16.21
C GLY A 64 -8.86 -2.28 16.33
N PRO A 65 -8.19 -2.78 15.29
CA PRO A 65 -7.56 -4.11 15.32
C PRO A 65 -6.50 -4.26 16.42
N SER A 66 -6.06 -3.15 17.03
CA SER A 66 -5.17 -3.12 18.21
C SER A 66 -5.86 -3.40 19.55
N GLY A 67 -7.19 -3.53 19.60
CA GLY A 67 -7.95 -3.64 20.86
C GLY A 67 -8.10 -2.31 21.62
N ARG A 68 -7.55 -1.21 21.08
CA ARG A 68 -7.75 0.17 21.56
C ARG A 68 -8.79 0.87 20.67
N PRO A 69 -9.43 1.96 21.13
CA PRO A 69 -10.21 2.81 20.23
C PRO A 69 -9.35 3.19 19.02
N ALA A 70 -9.87 2.96 17.81
CA ALA A 70 -9.13 3.28 16.60
C ALA A 70 -8.88 4.80 16.50
N ASP A 71 -7.71 5.18 16.03
CA ASP A 71 -7.34 6.57 15.70
C ASP A 71 -7.00 6.63 14.21
N TRP A 72 -8.03 6.48 13.37
CA TRP A 72 -7.89 6.48 11.91
C TRP A 72 -7.55 7.88 11.39
N ARG A 73 -6.40 7.99 10.72
CA ARG A 73 -5.90 9.22 10.08
C ARG A 73 -5.84 9.03 8.58
N VAL A 74 -6.62 9.81 7.85
CA VAL A 74 -6.62 9.78 6.38
C VAL A 74 -5.30 10.36 5.86
N LEU A 75 -4.58 9.60 5.03
CA LEU A 75 -3.34 10.03 4.39
C LEU A 75 -3.54 10.43 2.94
N ASN A 76 -4.50 9.82 2.26
CA ASN A 76 -4.85 10.16 0.88
C ASN A 76 -6.34 9.94 0.62
N THR A 77 -6.90 10.77 -0.24
CA THR A 77 -8.21 10.55 -0.85
C THR A 77 -8.10 10.99 -2.30
N ASP A 78 -8.27 10.03 -3.21
CA ASP A 78 -8.35 10.29 -4.64
C ASP A 78 -9.70 9.81 -5.19
N ASN A 79 -9.87 9.91 -6.51
CA ASN A 79 -11.12 9.54 -7.19
C ASN A 79 -11.47 8.05 -7.07
N ASN A 80 -10.49 7.20 -6.77
CA ASN A 80 -10.64 5.75 -6.75
C ASN A 80 -10.60 5.17 -5.33
N THR A 81 -9.84 5.79 -4.43
CA THR A 81 -9.52 5.23 -3.12
C THR A 81 -9.39 6.28 -2.03
N GLU A 82 -9.66 5.85 -0.80
CA GLU A 82 -9.29 6.55 0.42
C GLU A 82 -8.40 5.64 1.25
N MET A 83 -7.26 6.18 1.69
CA MET A 83 -6.28 5.45 2.46
C MET A 83 -6.09 6.13 3.81
N SER A 84 -6.16 5.35 4.88
CA SER A 84 -5.97 5.80 6.25
C SER A 84 -5.09 4.85 7.05
N VAL A 85 -4.51 5.34 8.14
CA VAL A 85 -3.73 4.56 9.11
C VAL A 85 -4.36 4.64 10.50
N ASP A 86 -4.40 3.54 11.24
CA ASP A 86 -4.82 3.54 12.64
C ASP A 86 -3.62 3.90 13.52
N ALA A 87 -3.50 5.16 13.91
CA ALA A 87 -2.40 5.61 14.75
C ALA A 87 -2.42 4.96 16.15
N ALA A 88 -3.57 4.49 16.63
CA ALA A 88 -3.67 3.76 17.89
C ALA A 88 -3.05 2.35 17.79
N SER A 89 -2.93 1.82 16.58
CA SER A 89 -2.25 0.55 16.31
C SER A 89 -0.74 0.63 16.19
N ILE A 90 -0.17 1.84 16.05
CA ILE A 90 1.28 2.00 15.91
C ILE A 90 1.98 1.46 17.16
N ARG A 91 2.78 0.42 16.98
CA ARG A 91 3.60 -0.16 18.07
C ARG A 91 5.01 -0.50 17.60
N GLN A 92 5.95 -0.45 18.55
CA GLN A 92 7.34 -0.83 18.32
C GLN A 92 7.46 -2.36 18.30
N ILE A 93 8.19 -2.89 17.33
CA ILE A 93 8.56 -4.30 17.21
C ILE A 93 10.06 -4.42 16.90
N GLY A 94 10.87 -4.63 17.94
CA GLY A 94 12.33 -4.53 17.81
C GLY A 94 12.75 -3.10 17.44
N SER A 95 13.53 -2.93 16.37
CA SER A 95 13.88 -1.61 15.80
C SER A 95 12.82 -1.04 14.85
N MET A 96 11.83 -1.85 14.45
CA MET A 96 10.80 -1.48 13.48
C MET A 96 9.51 -1.02 14.17
N ARG A 97 8.59 -0.46 13.37
CA ARG A 97 7.21 -0.18 13.80
C ARG A 97 6.25 -0.99 12.96
N GLU A 98 5.15 -1.42 13.56
CA GLU A 98 4.02 -1.92 12.78
C GLU A 98 2.82 -0.99 12.91
N VAL A 99 1.97 -0.99 11.89
CA VAL A 99 0.75 -0.18 11.83
C VAL A 99 -0.30 -0.89 10.98
N TRP A 100 -1.57 -0.72 11.35
CA TRP A 100 -2.70 -1.05 10.49
C TRP A 100 -3.09 0.12 9.60
N ALA A 101 -3.32 -0.16 8.34
CA ALA A 101 -3.88 0.76 7.36
C ALA A 101 -5.22 0.22 6.84
N MET A 102 -6.07 1.13 6.36
CA MET A 102 -7.34 0.82 5.71
C MET A 102 -7.36 1.48 4.34
N TRP A 103 -7.61 0.66 3.31
CA TRP A 103 -7.89 1.12 1.95
C TRP A 103 -9.38 0.96 1.67
N ASN A 104 -10.05 2.02 1.26
CA ASN A 104 -11.47 1.98 0.87
C ASN A 104 -11.58 2.32 -0.62
N PHE A 105 -12.18 1.41 -1.39
CA PHE A 105 -12.40 1.63 -2.82
C PHE A 105 -13.74 2.33 -3.05
N LYS A 106 -13.74 3.35 -3.90
CA LYS A 106 -14.99 4.03 -4.30
C LYS A 106 -15.85 3.09 -5.17
N GLU A 107 -15.21 2.27 -5.99
CA GLU A 107 -15.83 1.21 -6.78
C GLU A 107 -15.41 -0.17 -6.29
N ALA A 108 -16.33 -1.13 -6.30
CA ALA A 108 -16.02 -2.49 -5.90
C ALA A 108 -15.08 -3.16 -6.91
N ARG A 109 -14.11 -3.94 -6.43
CA ARG A 109 -13.12 -4.62 -7.25
C ARG A 109 -13.39 -6.12 -7.27
N GLU A 110 -13.29 -6.74 -8.44
CA GLU A 110 -13.42 -8.19 -8.55
C GLU A 110 -12.23 -8.90 -7.89
N ASN A 111 -12.51 -9.94 -7.08
CA ASN A 111 -11.49 -10.84 -6.57
C ASN A 111 -11.34 -12.05 -7.49
N LYS A 112 -10.55 -11.91 -8.57
CA LYS A 112 -10.37 -12.98 -9.56
C LYS A 112 -9.70 -14.25 -9.00
N GLY A 113 -9.00 -14.13 -7.86
CA GLY A 113 -8.34 -15.26 -7.20
C GLY A 113 -9.27 -16.11 -6.34
N ASP A 114 -10.41 -15.57 -5.90
CA ASP A 114 -11.43 -16.29 -5.15
C ASP A 114 -12.83 -15.90 -5.66
N PRO A 115 -13.39 -16.65 -6.63
CA PRO A 115 -14.72 -16.40 -7.16
C PRO A 115 -15.85 -16.54 -6.13
N THR A 116 -15.58 -17.12 -4.96
CA THR A 116 -16.57 -17.28 -3.89
C THR A 116 -16.66 -16.05 -2.99
N PHE A 117 -15.67 -15.16 -3.07
CA PHE A 117 -15.68 -13.91 -2.32
C PHE A 117 -16.50 -12.84 -3.07
N PRO A 118 -17.40 -12.10 -2.38
CA PRO A 118 -18.07 -10.96 -2.98
C PRO A 118 -17.09 -9.91 -3.51
N ALA A 119 -17.55 -9.01 -4.37
CA ALA A 119 -16.71 -7.92 -4.83
C ALA A 119 -16.15 -7.12 -3.65
N LEU A 120 -14.83 -6.91 -3.68
CA LEU A 120 -14.06 -6.27 -2.63
C LEU A 120 -14.37 -4.77 -2.56
N LYS A 121 -14.49 -4.24 -1.35
CA LYS A 121 -14.66 -2.80 -1.12
C LYS A 121 -13.65 -2.18 -0.17
N SER A 122 -12.97 -2.96 0.68
CA SER A 122 -11.85 -2.44 1.46
C SER A 122 -10.77 -3.47 1.78
N TYR A 123 -9.56 -2.99 2.04
CA TYR A 123 -8.45 -3.75 2.63
C TYR A 123 -8.12 -3.23 4.01
N GLN A 124 -7.74 -4.14 4.91
CA GLN A 124 -7.06 -3.80 6.14
C GLN A 124 -5.68 -4.46 6.13
N ASP A 125 -4.64 -3.63 6.10
CA ASP A 125 -3.27 -4.03 5.82
C ASP A 125 -2.38 -3.76 7.02
N MET A 126 -1.57 -4.73 7.42
CA MET A 126 -0.53 -4.52 8.44
C MET A 126 0.81 -4.27 7.75
N TYR A 127 1.34 -3.08 7.92
CA TYR A 127 2.67 -2.72 7.43
C TYR A 127 3.70 -2.79 8.55
N ILE A 128 4.91 -3.20 8.20
CA ILE A 128 6.10 -3.09 9.04
C ILE A 128 7.03 -2.06 8.39
N VAL A 129 7.40 -1.05 9.18
CA VAL A 129 8.13 0.14 8.75
C VAL A 129 9.47 0.22 9.46
N ASN A 130 10.54 0.33 8.67
CA ASN A 130 11.86 0.72 9.13
C ASN A 130 11.99 2.24 9.14
N CYS A 131 11.99 2.83 10.33
CA CYS A 131 12.10 4.29 10.45
C CYS A 131 13.52 4.85 10.28
N GLU A 132 14.54 4.00 10.33
CA GLU A 132 15.93 4.37 10.06
C GLU A 132 16.18 4.39 8.54
N GLU A 133 15.86 3.29 7.86
CA GLU A 133 16.08 3.15 6.41
C GLU A 133 14.97 3.78 5.54
N LYS A 134 13.85 4.17 6.16
CA LYS A 134 12.64 4.66 5.47
C LYS A 134 12.10 3.65 4.46
N THR A 135 12.09 2.37 4.85
CA THR A 135 11.53 1.27 4.06
C THR A 135 10.31 0.70 4.75
N MET A 136 9.45 0.02 3.99
CA MET A 136 8.27 -0.66 4.52
C MET A 136 8.01 -1.96 3.77
N ARG A 137 7.29 -2.87 4.41
CA ARG A 137 6.73 -4.06 3.76
C ARG A 137 5.33 -4.34 4.26
N LEU A 138 4.51 -4.93 3.40
CA LEU A 138 3.23 -5.50 3.79
C LEU A 138 3.48 -6.84 4.51
N SER A 139 2.78 -7.07 5.61
CA SER A 139 2.97 -8.27 6.45
C SER A 139 1.69 -9.04 6.71
N ARG A 140 0.53 -8.37 6.58
CA ARG A 140 -0.80 -8.98 6.62
C ARG A 140 -1.74 -8.19 5.73
N GLU A 141 -2.69 -8.87 5.13
CA GLU A 141 -3.78 -8.28 4.33
C GLU A 141 -5.07 -9.02 4.68
N ILE A 142 -6.09 -8.24 5.07
CA ILE A 142 -7.44 -8.75 5.27
C ILE A 142 -8.35 -8.01 4.30
N ILE A 143 -9.00 -8.75 3.44
CA ILE A 143 -9.92 -8.21 2.44
C ILE A 143 -11.36 -8.23 2.95
N TYR A 144 -12.14 -7.22 2.58
CA TYR A 144 -13.53 -7.05 3.02
C TYR A 144 -14.49 -6.74 1.86
N ALA A 145 -15.67 -7.33 1.92
CA ALA A 145 -16.76 -7.06 0.97
C ALA A 145 -17.47 -5.72 1.22
N GLY A 146 -17.35 -5.17 2.44
CA GLY A 146 -17.88 -3.86 2.82
C GLY A 146 -16.80 -2.78 2.88
N ASN A 147 -17.23 -1.52 2.99
CA ASN A 147 -16.32 -0.41 3.26
C ASN A 147 -15.86 -0.46 4.72
N TYR A 148 -14.70 0.14 5.00
CA TYR A 148 -14.15 0.35 6.33
C TYR A 148 -14.03 -0.94 7.16
N GLY A 149 -13.68 -2.06 6.51
CA GLY A 149 -13.47 -3.33 7.20
C GLY A 149 -14.75 -4.03 7.66
N THR A 150 -15.86 -3.82 6.96
CA THR A 150 -17.17 -4.43 7.28
C THR A 150 -17.55 -5.55 6.32
N GLY A 151 -18.52 -6.39 6.70
CA GLY A 151 -19.02 -7.49 5.87
C GLY A 151 -18.11 -8.72 5.86
N ASP A 152 -18.30 -9.56 4.85
CA ASP A 152 -17.51 -10.78 4.65
C ASP A 152 -16.03 -10.44 4.54
N LYS A 153 -15.19 -11.29 5.14
CA LYS A 153 -13.74 -11.11 5.17
C LYS A 153 -12.95 -12.37 4.83
N ARG A 154 -11.76 -12.17 4.27
CA ARG A 154 -10.73 -13.21 4.06
C ARG A 154 -9.38 -12.66 4.50
N ASP A 155 -8.59 -13.50 5.17
CA ASP A 155 -7.20 -13.21 5.50
C ASP A 155 -6.34 -13.80 4.38
N HIS A 156 -5.56 -12.95 3.71
CA HIS A 156 -4.66 -13.28 2.60
C HIS A 156 -3.19 -13.16 3.01
N SER A 157 -2.89 -13.17 4.31
CA SER A 157 -1.53 -12.98 4.82
C SER A 157 -0.57 -14.11 4.44
N ASP A 158 -1.08 -15.28 4.08
CA ASP A 158 -0.30 -16.43 3.59
C ASP A 158 0.41 -16.13 2.26
N ALA A 159 -0.19 -15.29 1.40
CA ALA A 159 0.41 -14.83 0.15
C ALA A 159 1.59 -13.86 0.36
N LEU A 160 1.80 -13.36 1.58
CA LEU A 160 2.75 -12.26 1.88
C LEU A 160 4.05 -12.73 2.56
N THR A 161 4.33 -14.03 2.57
CA THR A 161 5.45 -14.63 3.32
C THR A 161 6.85 -14.18 2.87
N ASN A 162 7.00 -13.73 1.62
CA ASN A 162 8.30 -13.36 1.03
C ASN A 162 8.39 -11.87 0.63
N MET A 163 7.56 -11.02 1.23
CA MET A 163 7.59 -9.58 0.93
C MET A 163 8.90 -8.94 1.42
N SER A 164 9.64 -8.31 0.51
CA SER A 164 10.82 -7.51 0.81
C SER A 164 10.45 -6.14 1.35
N TYR A 165 11.39 -5.53 2.09
CA TYR A 165 11.32 -4.11 2.41
C TYR A 165 11.61 -3.29 1.17
N GLU A 166 10.73 -2.33 0.89
CA GLU A 166 10.87 -1.43 -0.24
C GLU A 166 10.87 0.02 0.24
N LYS A 167 11.65 0.84 -0.44
CA LYS A 167 11.63 2.29 -0.22
C LYS A 167 10.43 2.87 -1.00
N PRO A 168 9.52 3.60 -0.34
CA PRO A 168 8.42 4.23 -1.05
C PRO A 168 8.91 5.18 -2.15
N VAL A 169 8.14 5.26 -3.23
CA VAL A 169 8.32 6.31 -4.24
C VAL A 169 8.06 7.66 -3.59
N LEU A 170 8.85 8.68 -3.94
CA LEU A 170 8.64 10.03 -3.44
C LEU A 170 7.27 10.58 -3.86
N ASP A 171 6.68 11.40 -2.99
CA ASP A 171 5.36 12.01 -3.12
C ASP A 171 4.20 10.98 -3.24
N SER A 172 4.45 9.74 -2.83
CA SER A 172 3.42 8.68 -2.81
C SER A 172 2.71 8.58 -1.46
N VAL A 173 1.51 7.99 -1.47
CA VAL A 173 0.78 7.64 -0.23
C VAL A 173 1.60 6.71 0.69
N ALA A 174 2.43 5.85 0.12
CA ALA A 174 3.33 4.98 0.89
C ALA A 174 4.42 5.80 1.61
N GLU A 175 4.95 6.85 0.96
CA GLU A 175 5.88 7.77 1.63
C GLU A 175 5.18 8.51 2.78
N ALA A 176 3.98 9.04 2.54
CA ALA A 176 3.18 9.69 3.58
C ALA A 176 2.94 8.77 4.78
N MET A 177 2.69 7.47 4.53
CA MET A 177 2.56 6.46 5.57
C MET A 177 3.84 6.30 6.40
N VAL A 178 5.00 6.13 5.75
CA VAL A 178 6.29 6.02 6.45
C VAL A 178 6.55 7.28 7.28
N GLN A 179 6.26 8.46 6.74
CA GLN A 179 6.43 9.72 7.48
C GLN A 179 5.52 9.79 8.71
N GLU A 180 4.23 9.47 8.58
CA GLU A 180 3.27 9.49 9.68
C GLU A 180 3.67 8.50 10.80
N VAL A 181 3.95 7.26 10.41
CA VAL A 181 4.35 6.19 11.34
C VAL A 181 5.63 6.55 12.08
N CYS A 182 6.63 7.12 11.40
CA CYS A 182 7.91 7.43 12.02
C CYS A 182 7.90 8.72 12.86
N LYS A 183 7.01 9.67 12.58
CA LYS A 183 6.80 10.86 13.42
C LYS A 183 6.01 10.54 14.70
N PHE A 184 5.26 9.45 14.71
CA PHE A 184 4.45 9.06 15.86
C PHE A 184 5.29 8.88 17.13
N LYS A 185 4.83 9.46 18.25
CA LYS A 185 5.49 9.34 19.54
C LYS A 185 4.91 8.14 20.29
N ILE A 186 5.70 7.07 20.40
CA ILE A 186 5.31 5.91 21.20
C ILE A 186 5.41 6.29 22.67
N GLN A 187 4.25 6.42 23.31
CA GLN A 187 4.17 6.61 24.76
C GLN A 187 4.58 5.29 25.41
N ARG A 188 5.76 5.26 26.05
CA ARG A 188 6.14 4.11 26.90
C ARG A 188 5.22 4.14 28.12
N ARG A 189 4.43 3.08 28.31
CA ARG A 189 3.72 2.84 29.57
C ARG A 189 4.65 2.15 30.54
#